data_AF-A0A957M4R4-F1
#
_entry.id   AF-A0A957M4R4-F1
#
_cell.length_a   1.000
_cell.length_b   1.000
_cell.length_c   1.000
_cell.angle_alpha   90.00
_cell.angle_beta   90.00
_cell.angle_gamma   90.00
#
_symmetry.space_group_name_H-M   'P 1'
#
loop_
_entity.id
_entity.type
_entity.pdbx_description
1 polymer ?
#
loop_
_entity_poly.entity_id
_entity_poly.type
_entity_poly.pdbx_seq_one_letter_code
_entity_poly.pdbx_strand_id
1 'polypeptide(L)'
;TIDVVRANNQSSAYVRPLIFRGYNTLGVDGRNCPVEVIVASVPWGAYLGKEGLENGVDVQVSTWRRMAPDTLNALAKIGGQYVNSQNIVMEARDNG
;
A
#
# COMPACT_ATOMS: atom_id res chain seq x y z
N THR A 1 -2.99 -11.15 13.88
CA THR A 1 -2.40 -9.79 13.85
C THR A 1 -1.92 -9.35 15.21
N ILE A 2 -2.76 -9.46 16.25
CA ILE A 2 -2.39 -9.15 17.65
C ILE A 2 -1.13 -9.93 18.08
N ASP A 3 -1.03 -11.21 17.73
CA ASP A 3 0.13 -12.03 18.09
C ASP A 3 1.45 -11.49 17.52
N VAL A 4 1.43 -10.93 16.30
CA VAL A 4 2.61 -10.31 15.68
C VAL A 4 3.01 -9.04 16.41
N VAL A 5 2.03 -8.21 16.80
CA VAL A 5 2.28 -6.98 17.57
C VAL A 5 2.86 -7.31 18.95
N ARG A 6 2.32 -8.33 19.63
CA ARG A 6 2.81 -8.83 20.92
C ARG A 6 4.21 -9.42 20.80
N ALA A 7 4.46 -10.27 19.80
CA ALA A 7 5.76 -10.88 19.56
C ALA A 7 6.85 -9.81 19.32
N ASN A 8 6.47 -8.67 18.73
CA ASN A 8 7.36 -7.53 18.51
C ASN A 8 7.43 -6.54 19.69
N ASN A 9 6.76 -6.82 20.82
CA ASN A 9 6.70 -5.95 22.01
C ASN A 9 6.30 -4.50 21.69
N GLN A 10 5.42 -4.30 20.70
CA GLN A 10 4.97 -2.97 20.27
C GLN A 10 3.69 -2.57 21.02
N SER A 11 3.70 -1.41 21.67
CA SER A 11 2.50 -0.82 22.29
C SER A 11 1.56 -0.16 21.27
N SER A 12 2.11 0.30 20.15
CA SER A 12 1.39 0.80 18.98
C SER A 12 2.13 0.40 17.71
N ALA A 13 1.38 0.08 16.66
CA ALA A 13 1.95 -0.34 15.38
C ALA A 13 0.99 -0.13 14.22
N TYR A 14 1.54 0.11 13.04
CA TYR A 14 0.87 -0.17 11.79
C TYR A 14 1.04 -1.65 11.43
N VAL A 15 -0.06 -2.31 11.10
CA VAL A 15 -0.06 -3.73 10.70
C VAL A 15 -0.29 -3.81 9.19
N ARG A 16 0.56 -4.59 8.50
CA ARG A 16 0.50 -4.85 7.07
C ARG A 16 0.28 -6.35 6.82
N PRO A 17 -0.98 -6.81 6.75
CA PRO A 17 -1.29 -8.07 6.10
C PRO A 17 -1.02 -7.94 4.59
N LEU A 18 -0.37 -8.93 4.01
CA LEU A 18 -0.19 -9.03 2.56
C LEU A 18 -0.46 -10.48 2.14
N ILE A 19 -1.31 -10.62 1.13
CA ILE A 19 -1.68 -11.90 0.53
C ILE A 19 -1.18 -11.85 -0.91
N PHE A 20 -0.44 -12.87 -1.34
CA PHE A 20 0.15 -12.91 -2.67
C PHE A 20 0.22 -14.36 -3.20
N ARG A 21 0.44 -14.50 -4.51
CA ARG A 21 0.71 -15.78 -5.15
C ARG A 21 2.20 -16.07 -5.03
N GLY A 22 2.56 -17.16 -4.36
CA GLY A 22 3.92 -17.66 -4.24
C GLY A 22 4.43 -18.28 -5.54
N TYR A 23 5.51 -19.07 -5.45
CA TYR A 23 6.15 -19.64 -6.63
C TYR A 23 5.64 -21.05 -6.97
N ASN A 24 5.27 -21.25 -8.24
CA ASN A 24 5.09 -22.56 -8.86
C ASN A 24 5.29 -22.47 -10.39
N THR A 25 4.67 -21.47 -11.01
CA THR A 25 4.80 -21.19 -12.45
C THR A 25 4.98 -19.70 -12.71
N LEU A 26 5.53 -19.36 -13.88
CA LEU A 26 5.68 -17.98 -14.37
C LEU A 26 4.52 -17.51 -15.27
N GLY A 27 3.52 -18.37 -15.51
CA GLY A 27 2.33 -18.00 -16.27
C GLY A 27 1.50 -16.91 -15.57
N VAL A 28 0.83 -16.07 -16.37
CA VAL A 28 -0.06 -15.00 -15.84
C VAL A 28 -1.23 -15.59 -15.04
N ASP A 29 -1.74 -16.75 -15.46
CA ASP A 29 -2.69 -17.51 -14.65
C ASP A 29 -1.98 -18.16 -13.46
N GLY A 30 -1.88 -17.40 -12.38
CA GLY A 30 -1.27 -17.83 -11.13
C GLY A 30 -2.15 -18.71 -10.25
N ARG A 31 -3.26 -19.29 -10.74
CA ARG A 31 -4.14 -20.12 -9.89
C ARG A 31 -3.47 -21.39 -9.37
N ASN A 32 -2.48 -21.90 -10.12
CA ASN A 32 -1.65 -23.03 -9.69
C ASN A 32 -0.55 -22.63 -8.70
N CYS A 33 -0.27 -21.33 -8.53
CA CYS A 33 0.66 -20.85 -7.52
C CYS A 33 0.00 -20.86 -6.14
N PRO A 34 0.73 -21.27 -5.09
CA PRO A 34 0.21 -21.26 -3.72
C PRO A 34 -0.19 -19.83 -3.32
N VAL A 35 -1.21 -19.72 -2.47
CA VAL A 35 -1.54 -18.44 -1.82
C VAL A 35 -0.74 -18.35 -0.54
N GLU A 36 0.10 -17.34 -0.45
CA GLU A 36 0.91 -17.06 0.73
C GLU A 36 0.40 -15.80 1.44
N VAL A 37 0.59 -15.77 2.75
CA VAL A 37 0.16 -14.68 3.60
C VAL A 37 1.30 -14.30 4.53
N ILE A 38 1.60 -13.01 4.58
CA ILE A 38 2.46 -12.44 5.60
C ILE A 38 1.68 -11.42 6.43
N VAL A 39 2.06 -11.29 7.69
CA VAL A 39 1.54 -10.26 8.59
C VAL A 39 2.75 -9.60 9.25
N ALA A 40 3.01 -8.35 8.88
CA ALA A 40 4.07 -7.55 9.47
C ALA A 40 3.49 -6.47 10.40
N SER A 41 4.22 -6.08 11.43
CA SER A 41 3.90 -4.91 12.25
C SER A 41 5.14 -4.02 12.42
N VAL A 42 4.95 -2.70 12.26
CA VAL A 42 6.01 -1.70 12.35
C VAL A 42 5.54 -0.49 13.14
N PRO A 43 6.38 0.17 13.95
CA PRO A 43 6.06 1.48 14.49
C PRO A 43 5.91 2.45 13.32
N TRP A 44 4.80 3.18 13.25
CA TRP A 44 4.55 4.11 12.15
C TRP A 44 3.82 5.35 12.65
N GLY A 45 4.41 6.52 12.39
CA GLY A 45 3.84 7.82 12.77
C GLY A 45 2.84 8.34 11.74
N ALA A 46 2.56 9.64 11.83
CA ALA A 46 1.68 10.33 10.88
C ALA A 46 2.21 10.23 9.44
N TYR A 47 1.36 9.77 8.52
CA TYR A 47 1.77 9.49 7.14
C TYR A 47 2.19 10.76 6.37
N LEU A 48 1.51 11.88 6.60
CA LEU A 48 1.79 13.18 6.00
C LEU A 48 2.51 14.14 6.96
N GLY A 49 3.20 13.59 7.97
CA GLY A 49 3.85 14.38 9.01
C GLY A 49 2.90 14.84 10.11
N LYS A 50 3.48 15.17 11.26
CA LYS A 50 2.72 15.64 12.44
C LYS A 50 2.11 17.02 12.18
N GLU A 51 2.89 17.90 11.55
CA GLU A 51 2.43 19.24 11.16
C GLU A 51 1.23 19.17 10.20
N GLY A 52 1.23 18.22 9.27
CA GLY A 52 0.11 17.99 8.35
C GLY A 52 -1.21 17.64 9.03
N LEU A 53 -1.15 17.02 10.22
CA LEU A 53 -2.35 16.74 11.04
C LEU A 53 -2.88 18.00 11.76
N GLU A 54 -1.99 18.92 12.12
CA GLU A 54 -2.32 20.12 12.92
C GLU A 54 -2.73 21.30 12.03
N ASN A 55 -2.00 21.50 10.91
CA ASN A 55 -2.11 22.68 10.05
C ASN A 55 -2.67 22.37 8.65
N GLY A 56 -2.88 21.10 8.32
CA GLY A 56 -3.20 20.67 6.96
C GLY A 56 -1.95 20.51 6.08
N VAL A 57 -2.17 20.13 4.82
CA VAL A 57 -1.09 19.89 3.84
C VAL A 57 -1.38 20.61 2.54
N ASP A 58 -0.32 21.03 1.86
CA ASP A 58 -0.41 21.45 0.47
C ASP A 58 -0.62 20.23 -0.44
N VAL A 59 -1.45 20.40 -1.45
CA VAL A 59 -1.84 19.33 -2.37
C VAL A 59 -1.73 19.77 -3.82
N GLN A 60 -1.31 18.85 -4.68
CA GLN A 60 -1.25 19.04 -6.12
C GLN A 60 -2.30 18.18 -6.83
N VAL A 61 -2.96 18.74 -7.84
CA VAL A 61 -3.70 17.96 -8.84
C VAL A 61 -2.70 17.34 -9.81
N SER A 62 -2.52 16.03 -9.72
CA SER A 62 -1.58 15.27 -10.54
C SER A 62 -1.98 15.24 -12.03
N THR A 63 -0.99 15.22 -12.92
CA THR A 63 -1.21 14.99 -14.35
C THR A 63 -1.47 13.51 -14.68
N TRP A 64 -1.10 12.60 -13.77
CA TRP A 64 -1.42 11.18 -13.89
C TRP A 64 -2.89 10.92 -13.56
N ARG A 65 -3.60 10.32 -14.52
CA ARG A 65 -5.00 9.94 -14.33
C ARG A 65 -5.11 8.68 -13.47
N ARG A 66 -6.16 8.61 -12.65
CA ARG A 66 -6.54 7.39 -11.97
C ARG A 66 -7.04 6.35 -12.98
N MET A 67 -6.93 5.07 -12.59
CA MET A 67 -7.49 3.94 -13.32
C MET A 67 -8.97 4.15 -13.67
N ALA A 68 -9.33 3.90 -14.92
CA ALA A 68 -10.71 4.02 -15.39
C ALA A 68 -11.56 2.82 -14.91
N PRO A 69 -12.89 2.98 -14.76
CA PRO A 69 -13.79 1.86 -14.57
C PRO A 69 -13.56 0.77 -15.63
N ASP A 70 -13.79 -0.48 -15.25
CA ASP A 70 -13.63 -1.68 -16.10
C ASP A 70 -12.21 -1.95 -16.65
N THR A 71 -11.17 -1.24 -16.17
CA THR A 71 -9.77 -1.55 -16.52
C THR A 71 -9.06 -2.37 -15.45
N LEU A 72 -9.21 -1.95 -14.19
CA LEU A 72 -8.66 -2.59 -13.00
C LEU A 72 -9.72 -2.52 -11.89
N ASN A 73 -9.70 -3.47 -10.95
CA ASN A 73 -10.70 -3.51 -9.88
C ASN A 73 -10.41 -2.46 -8.79
N ALA A 74 -11.04 -1.29 -8.87
CA ALA A 74 -10.87 -0.18 -7.90
C ALA A 74 -11.35 -0.50 -6.48
N LEU A 75 -12.19 -1.54 -6.33
CA LEU A 75 -12.74 -1.96 -5.05
C LEU A 75 -11.77 -2.90 -4.29
N ALA A 76 -10.74 -3.41 -4.96
CA ALA A 76 -9.74 -4.29 -4.38
C ALA A 76 -8.41 -3.55 -4.16
N LYS A 77 -7.80 -3.72 -2.97
CA LYS A 77 -6.49 -3.14 -2.64
C LYS A 77 -5.35 -4.05 -3.13
N ILE A 78 -4.92 -3.87 -4.38
CA ILE A 78 -3.97 -4.77 -5.05
C ILE A 78 -2.61 -4.10 -5.23
N GLY A 79 -1.52 -4.83 -4.95
CA GLY A 79 -0.14 -4.31 -5.07
C GLY A 79 0.17 -3.67 -6.43
N GLY A 80 -0.19 -4.33 -7.54
CA GLY A 80 0.05 -3.78 -8.89
C GLY A 80 -0.65 -2.45 -9.20
N GLN A 81 -1.74 -2.11 -8.50
CA GLN A 81 -2.42 -0.84 -8.69
C GLN A 81 -1.64 0.34 -8.09
N TYR A 82 -0.72 0.08 -7.15
CA TYR A 82 0.06 1.12 -6.48
C TYR A 82 1.11 1.76 -7.37
N VAL A 83 1.44 1.19 -8.53
CA VAL A 83 2.30 1.84 -9.53
C VAL A 83 1.71 3.19 -9.95
N ASN A 84 0.39 3.27 -10.16
CA ASN A 84 -0.29 4.53 -10.46
C ASN A 84 -0.22 5.52 -9.28
N SER A 85 -0.44 5.05 -8.05
CA SER A 85 -0.34 5.88 -6.85
C SER A 85 1.08 6.39 -6.60
N GLN A 86 2.11 5.60 -6.92
CA GLN A 86 3.51 6.01 -6.82
C GLN A 86 3.79 7.17 -7.77
N ASN A 87 3.39 7.08 -9.04
CA ASN A 87 3.62 8.17 -9.99
C ASN A 87 2.94 9.49 -9.55
N ILE A 88 1.71 9.41 -9.03
CA ILE A 88 0.97 10.56 -8.49
C ILE A 88 1.73 11.20 -7.31
N VAL A 89 2.19 10.38 -6.35
CA VAL A 89 2.89 10.89 -5.16
C VAL A 89 4.27 11.43 -5.50
N MET A 90 5.00 10.79 -6.42
CA MET A 90 6.31 11.26 -6.88
C MET A 90 6.17 12.62 -7.56
N GLU A 91 5.21 12.79 -8.49
CA GLU A 91 4.97 14.07 -9.14
C GLU A 91 4.67 15.20 -8.16
N ALA A 92 3.80 14.96 -7.17
CA ALA A 92 3.51 15.95 -6.15
C ALA A 92 4.78 16.35 -5.38
N ARG A 93 5.54 15.36 -4.88
CA ARG A 93 6.76 15.60 -4.10
C ARG A 93 7.85 16.33 -4.88
N ASP A 94 7.96 16.06 -6.17
CA ASP A 94 8.97 16.68 -7.03
C ASP A 94 8.66 18.17 -7.30
N ASN A 95 7.40 18.60 -7.14
CA ASN A 95 6.96 19.98 -7.35
C ASN A 95 6.78 20.80 -6.06
N GLY A 96 6.97 20.19 -4.88
CA GLY A 96 6.83 20.82 -3.56
C GLY A 96 5.50 20.53 -2.88
#